data_AF-A0A521IEL2-F1
#
_entry.id   AF-A0A521IEL2-F1
#
_cell.length_a   1.000
_cell.length_b   1.000
_cell.length_c   1.000
_cell.angle_alpha   90.00
_cell.angle_beta   90.00
_cell.angle_gamma   90.00
#
_symmetry.space_group_name_H-M   'P 1'
#
loop_
_entity.id
_entity.type
_entity.pdbx_description
1 polymer ?
#
loop_
_entity_poly.entity_id
_entity_poly.type
_entity_poly.pdbx_seq_one_letter_code
_entity_poly.pdbx_strand_id
1 'polypeptide(L)' 'MNNNQNPKQCVNCERTIDQVPLIPVEHRDGQAYICPQCLPVLIHKPQMLIGKLAGAEHLGGHQH' A
#
# COMPACT_ATOMS: atom_id res chain seq x y z
N MET A 1 0.09 -25.00 15.72
CA MET A 1 -0.42 -24.30 14.52
C MET A 1 0.59 -23.22 14.18
N ASN A 2 1.48 -23.47 13.23
CA ASN A 2 2.55 -22.53 12.88
C ASN A 2 1.99 -21.54 11.85
N ASN A 3 1.31 -20.51 12.34
CA ASN A 3 0.82 -19.42 11.51
C ASN A 3 1.97 -18.45 11.24
N ASN A 4 2.81 -18.79 10.25
CA ASN A 4 3.80 -17.87 9.69
C ASN A 4 3.10 -16.86 8.75
N GLN A 5 2.07 -16.19 9.27
CA GLN A 5 1.33 -15.15 8.58
C GLN A 5 2.05 -13.84 8.88
N ASN A 6 2.80 -13.32 7.90
CA ASN A 6 3.40 -12.00 8.03
C ASN A 6 2.27 -10.99 8.29
N PRO A 7 2.35 -10.14 9.33
CA PRO A 7 1.25 -9.26 9.69
C PRO A 7 0.93 -8.32 8.52
N LYS A 8 -0.37 -8.13 8.25
CA LYS A 8 -0.82 -7.15 7.25
C LYS A 8 -0.29 -5.78 7.64
N GLN A 9 0.39 -5.13 6.70
CA GLN A 9 1.04 -3.84 6.94
C GLN A 9 0.83 -2.89 5.76
N CYS A 10 0.83 -1.60 6.05
CA CYS A 10 0.75 -0.57 5.02
C CYS A 10 1.97 -0.66 4.09
N VAL A 11 1.72 -0.76 2.78
CA VAL A 11 2.75 -0.84 1.73
C VAL A 11 3.70 0.37 1.72
N ASN A 12 3.27 1.52 2.26
CA ASN A 12 4.09 2.73 2.28
C ASN A 12 4.87 2.92 3.59
N CYS A 13 4.20 2.79 4.74
CA CYS A 13 4.74 3.14 6.05
C CYS A 13 4.91 1.97 7.02
N GLU A 14 4.61 0.75 6.58
CA GLU A 14 4.86 -0.53 7.28
C GLU A 14 4.14 -0.70 8.62
N ARG A 15 3.29 0.26 9.01
CA ARG A 15 2.43 0.13 10.18
C ARG A 15 1.42 -1.00 9.99
N THR A 16 1.23 -1.79 11.04
CA THR A 16 0.29 -2.92 11.05
C THR A 16 -1.13 -2.49 11.39
N ILE A 17 -2.08 -3.42 11.27
CA ILE A 17 -3.50 -3.21 11.61
C ILE A 17 -3.71 -2.78 13.08
N ASP A 18 -2.81 -3.16 13.98
CA ASP A 18 -2.87 -2.78 15.40
C ASP A 18 -2.50 -1.32 15.64
N GLN A 19 -1.82 -0.69 14.68
CA GLN A 19 -1.35 0.70 14.77
C GLN A 19 -2.22 1.66 13.95
N VAL A 20 -2.72 1.20 12.79
CA VAL A 20 -3.58 2.00 11.89
C VAL A 20 -4.56 1.09 11.15
N PRO A 21 -5.77 1.58 10.79
CA PRO A 21 -6.64 0.84 9.89
C PRO A 21 -5.97 0.64 8.53
N LEU A 22 -6.19 -0.52 7.93
CA LEU A 22 -5.68 -0.88 6.61
C LEU A 22 -6.82 -1.06 5.62
N ILE A 23 -6.67 -0.46 4.44
CA ILE A 23 -7.56 -0.60 3.30
C ILE A 23 -6.91 -1.60 2.33
N PRO A 24 -7.61 -2.67 1.91
CA PRO A 24 -7.11 -3.57 0.90
C PRO A 24 -7.10 -2.90 -0.48
N VAL A 25 -6.07 -3.15 -1.27
CA VAL A 25 -5.93 -2.69 -2.65
C VAL A 25 -5.57 -3.88 -3.52
N GLU A 26 -6.43 -4.20 -4.47
CA GLU A 26 -6.13 -5.17 -5.52
C GLU A 26 -5.12 -4.55 -6.49
N HIS A 27 -4.08 -5.29 -6.83
CA HIS A 27 -3.03 -4.89 -7.74
C HIS A 27 -2.59 -6.08 -8.60
N ARG A 28 -1.67 -5.84 -9.54
CA ARG A 28 -1.30 -6.81 -10.57
C ARG A 28 -0.86 -8.18 -10.02
N ASP A 29 -0.20 -8.19 -8.86
CA ASP A 29 0.37 -9.39 -8.25
C ASP A 29 -0.44 -9.92 -7.07
N GLY A 30 -1.68 -9.43 -6.89
CA GLY A 30 -2.60 -9.89 -5.85
C GLY A 30 -3.17 -8.74 -5.02
N GLN A 31 -3.00 -8.83 -3.70
CA GLN A 31 -3.60 -7.90 -2.76
C GLN A 31 -2.52 -7.25 -1.88
N ALA A 32 -2.53 -5.92 -1.85
CA ALA A 32 -1.73 -5.10 -0.94
C ALA A 32 -2.63 -4.39 0.09
N TYR A 33 -2.01 -3.74 1.07
CA TYR A 33 -2.71 -2.97 2.10
C TYR A 33 -2.13 -1.56 2.19
N ILE A 34 -2.98 -0.54 2.31
CA ILE A 34 -2.55 0.84 2.52
C ILE A 34 -3.38 1.48 3.63
N CYS A 35 -2.77 2.28 4.49
CA CYS A 35 -3.53 2.99 5.53
C CYS A 35 -4.12 4.31 4.99
N PRO A 36 -5.22 4.83 5.58
CA PRO A 36 -5.83 6.09 5.15
C PRO A 36 -4.87 7.28 5.13
N GLN A 37 -3.89 7.32 6.04
CA GLN A 37 -2.87 8.39 6.09
C GLN A 37 -1.92 8.35 4.89
N CYS A 38 -1.67 7.17 4.32
CA CYS A 38 -0.81 7.00 3.14
C CYS A 38 -1.59 6.94 1.83
N LEU A 39 -2.92 6.78 1.87
CA LEU A 39 -3.78 6.76 0.68
C LEU A 39 -3.57 8.00 -0.23
N PRO A 40 -3.38 9.24 0.27
CA PRO A 40 -3.12 10.40 -0.57
C PRO A 40 -1.83 10.29 -1.42
N VAL A 41 -0.86 9.47 -0.99
CA VAL A 41 0.37 9.23 -1.77
C VAL A 41 0.03 8.54 -3.09
N LEU A 42 -0.94 7.62 -3.13
CA LEU A 42 -1.37 6.97 -4.38
C LEU A 42 -1.88 7.99 -5.41
N ILE A 43 -2.50 9.08 -4.96
CA ILE A 43 -3.16 10.06 -5.83
C ILE A 43 -2.18 11.17 -6.23
N HIS A 44 -1.40 11.68 -5.28
CA HIS A 44 -0.54 12.85 -5.50
C HIS A 44 0.91 12.52 -5.84
N LYS A 45 1.45 11.41 -5.33
CA LYS A 45 2.87 11.03 -5.48
C LYS A 45 3.06 9.51 -5.64
N PRO A 46 2.39 8.85 -6.60
CA PRO A 46 2.45 7.39 -6.74
C PRO A 46 3.87 6.86 -6.99
N GLN A 47 4.78 7.69 -7.51
CA GLN A 47 6.20 7.37 -7.69
C GLN A 47 6.91 6.93 -6.38
N MET A 48 6.41 7.35 -5.21
CA MET A 48 6.95 6.91 -3.91
C MET A 48 6.69 5.43 -3.61
N LEU A 49 5.84 4.78 -4.40
CA LEU A 49 5.45 3.38 -4.24
C LEU A 49 6.12 2.47 -5.27
N ILE A 50 6.94 2.99 -6.18
CA ILE A 50 7.74 2.18 -7.10
C ILE A 50 8.67 1.27 -6.27
N GLY A 51 8.64 -0.03 -6.55
CA GLY A 51 9.36 -1.05 -5.79
C GLY A 51 8.71 -1.46 -4.46
N LYS A 52 7.62 -0.81 -4.05
CA LYS A 52 6.81 -1.19 -2.87
C LYS A 52 5.47 -1.81 -3.26
N LEU A 53 4.81 -1.25 -4.28
CA LEU A 53 3.54 -1.72 -4.82
C LEU A 53 3.74 -2.12 -6.29
N ALA A 54 3.42 -3.37 -6.62
CA ALA A 54 3.58 -3.84 -7.99
C ALA A 54 2.67 -3.09 -8.97
N GLY A 55 3.24 -2.61 -10.07
CA GLY A 55 2.55 -1.79 -11.07
C GLY A 55 2.49 -0.30 -10.74
N ALA A 56 3.11 0.16 -9.64
CA ALA A 56 3.16 1.58 -9.29
C ALA A 56 3.88 2.44 -10.33
N GLU A 57 4.78 1.87 -11.14
CA GLU A 57 5.44 2.54 -12.25
C GLU A 57 4.48 2.97 -13.37
N HIS A 58 3.28 2.39 -13.42
CA HIS A 58 2.24 2.73 -14.39
C HIS A 58 1.22 3.75 -13.85
N LEU A 59 1.32 4.13 -12.58
CA LEU A 59 0.41 5.08 -11.97
C LEU A 59 0.84 6.52 -12.28
N GLY A 60 -0.06 7.28 -12.90
CA GLY A 60 0.09 8.73 -13.07
C GLY A 60 -0.40 9.47 -11.83
N GLY A 61 0.41 10.43 -11.34
CA GLY A 61 -0.07 11.35 -10.31
C GLY A 61 -1.12 12.30 -10.87
N HIS A 62 -2.15 12.58 -10.09
CA HIS A 62 -3.11 13.63 -10.45
C HIS A 62 -2.46 15.01 -10.22
N GLN A 63 -2.39 15.80 -11.29
CA GLN A 63 -2.02 17.22 -11.20
C GLN A 63 -3.29 18.01 -10.87
N HIS A 64 -3.25 18.73 -9.75
CA HIS A 64 -4.35 19.59 -9.30
C HIS A 64 -4.15 21.01 -9.83
#